data_AF-A0A7W1LU88-F1
#
_entry.id   AF-A0A7W1LU88-F1
#
_cell.length_a   1.000
_cell.length_b   1.000
_cell.length_c   1.000
_cell.angle_alpha   90.00
_cell.angle_beta   90.00
_cell.angle_gamma   90.00
#
_symmetry.space_group_name_H-M   'P 1'
#
loop_
_entity.id
_entity.type
_entity.pdbx_description
1 polymer ?
#
loop_
_entity_poly.entity_id
_entity_poly.type
_entity_poly.pdbx_seq_one_letter_code
_entity_poly.pdbx_strand_id
1 'polypeptide(L)' 'IYDQADLAVDEHVVARDVITDLDGVPQQNLIARLSATPGALRWNGRPLDADGDDIRRHGWSPGNHDTPDHV' A
#
# COMPACT_ATOMS: atom_id res chain seq x y z
N ILE A 1 -11.10 16.87 -20.17
CA ILE A 1 -9.96 16.26 -19.45
C ILE A 1 -10.01 16.85 -18.06
N TYR A 2 -9.98 16.04 -17.01
CA TYR A 2 -10.03 16.48 -15.60
C TYR A 2 -8.62 16.75 -15.07
N ASP A 3 -8.50 17.72 -14.16
CA ASP A 3 -7.31 17.88 -13.31
C ASP A 3 -7.52 17.31 -11.90
N GLN A 4 -6.55 17.52 -10.99
CA GLN A 4 -6.63 17.02 -9.62
C GLN A 4 -7.65 17.77 -8.75
N ALA A 5 -7.83 19.07 -8.96
CA ALA A 5 -8.80 19.86 -8.23
C ALA A 5 -10.23 19.46 -8.65
N ASP A 6 -10.44 19.23 -9.95
CA ASP A 6 -11.72 18.74 -10.46
C ASP A 6 -12.05 17.36 -9.87
N LEU A 7 -11.08 16.45 -9.83
CA LEU A 7 -11.28 15.09 -9.30
C LEU A 7 -11.66 15.11 -7.82
N ALA A 8 -11.04 15.99 -7.03
CA ALA A 8 -11.26 16.07 -5.58
C ALA A 8 -12.70 16.46 -5.20
N VAL A 9 -13.43 17.12 -6.09
CA VAL A 9 -14.82 17.56 -5.85
C VAL A 9 -15.84 16.84 -6.74
N ASP A 10 -15.41 15.90 -7.57
CA ASP A 10 -16.31 15.13 -8.44
C ASP A 10 -17.29 14.28 -7.60
N GLU A 11 -18.57 14.33 -7.96
CA GLU A 11 -19.64 13.66 -7.21
C GLU A 11 -19.44 12.15 -7.15
N HIS A 12 -18.95 11.53 -8.22
CA HIS A 12 -18.71 10.09 -8.26
C HIS A 12 -17.52 9.71 -7.38
N VAL A 13 -16.44 10.50 -7.43
CA VAL A 13 -15.25 10.32 -6.59
C VAL A 13 -15.62 10.38 -5.10
N VAL A 14 -16.42 11.38 -4.71
CA VAL A 14 -16.90 11.53 -3.33
C VAL A 14 -17.82 10.38 -2.93
N ALA A 15 -18.83 10.05 -3.75
CA ALA A 15 -19.79 8.99 -3.45
C ALA A 15 -19.14 7.60 -3.34
N ARG A 16 -18.03 7.39 -4.04
CA ARG A 16 -17.25 6.14 -4.01
C ARG A 16 -16.08 6.17 -3.05
N ASP A 17 -15.85 7.28 -2.35
CA ASP A 17 -14.73 7.48 -1.40
C ASP A 17 -13.39 7.10 -2.05
N VAL A 18 -13.19 7.53 -3.31
CA VAL A 18 -12.01 7.17 -4.11
C VAL A 18 -10.75 7.81 -3.52
N ILE A 19 -10.88 8.96 -2.88
CA ILE A 19 -9.81 9.65 -2.14
C ILE A 19 -10.18 9.59 -0.66
N THR A 20 -9.22 9.21 0.18
CA THR A 20 -9.40 9.09 1.63
C THR A 20 -8.24 9.73 2.38
N ASP A 21 -8.44 10.09 3.64
CA ASP A 21 -7.40 10.61 4.52
C ASP A 21 -6.87 9.48 5.41
N LEU A 22 -5.55 9.27 5.41
CA LEU A 22 -4.89 8.34 6.30
C LEU A 22 -3.77 9.07 7.03
N ASP A 23 -3.93 9.21 8.34
CA ASP A 23 -3.01 9.94 9.22
C ASP A 23 -2.74 11.40 8.77
N GLY A 24 -3.78 12.09 8.29
CA GLY A 24 -3.70 13.49 7.83
C GLY A 24 -3.13 13.65 6.41
N VAL A 25 -2.95 12.55 5.68
CA VAL A 25 -2.43 12.56 4.31
C VAL A 25 -3.53 12.10 3.34
N PRO A 26 -4.01 12.97 2.44
CA PRO A 26 -4.96 12.58 1.41
C PRO A 26 -4.28 11.64 0.39
N GLN A 27 -4.91 10.49 0.14
CA GLN A 27 -4.41 9.49 -0.79
C GLN A 27 -5.54 8.73 -1.50
N GLN A 28 -5.17 8.01 -2.54
CA GLN A 28 -6.07 7.10 -3.25
C GLN A 28 -6.51 5.96 -2.31
N ASN A 29 -7.81 5.74 -2.19
CA ASN A 29 -8.39 4.62 -1.45
C ASN A 29 -8.30 3.31 -2.26
N LEU A 30 -8.65 2.19 -1.64
CA LEU A 30 -8.74 0.89 -2.29
C LEU A 30 -9.71 0.93 -3.48
N ILE A 31 -9.22 0.54 -4.65
CA ILE A 31 -9.98 0.60 -5.91
C ILE A 31 -11.20 -0.33 -5.86
N ALA A 32 -11.02 -1.55 -5.35
CA ALA A 32 -12.06 -2.58 -5.32
C ALA A 32 -12.63 -2.79 -3.91
N ARG A 33 -13.96 -2.78 -3.81
CA ARG A 33 -14.71 -3.10 -2.59
C ARG A 33 -15.26 -4.51 -2.68
N LEU A 34 -14.45 -5.48 -2.28
CA LEU A 34 -14.83 -6.89 -2.28
C LEU A 34 -15.80 -7.17 -1.11
N SER A 35 -16.94 -7.79 -1.38
CA SER A 35 -17.99 -8.01 -0.38
C SER A 35 -17.65 -9.07 0.66
N ALA A 36 -16.88 -10.11 0.29
CA ALA A 36 -16.50 -11.20 1.19
C ALA A 36 -15.13 -11.00 1.84
N THR A 37 -14.19 -10.38 1.13
CA THR A 37 -12.82 -10.14 1.59
C THR A 37 -12.41 -8.68 1.37
N PRO A 38 -13.05 -7.72 2.07
CA PRO A 38 -12.69 -6.32 1.94
C PRO A 38 -11.20 -6.11 2.25
N GLY A 39 -10.52 -5.32 1.41
CA GLY A 39 -9.18 -4.85 1.75
C GLY A 39 -9.22 -3.83 2.89
N ALA A 40 -8.06 -3.54 3.48
CA ALA A 40 -7.92 -2.50 4.49
C ALA A 40 -6.67 -1.66 4.23
N LEU A 41 -6.79 -0.34 4.32
CA LEU A 41 -5.66 0.56 4.47
C LEU A 41 -5.18 0.46 5.92
N ARG A 42 -3.92 0.06 6.12
CA ARG A 42 -3.39 -0.25 7.47
C ARG A 42 -2.38 0.76 7.97
N TRP A 43 -1.59 1.32 7.07
CA TRP A 43 -0.50 2.22 7.38
C TRP A 43 -0.26 3.14 6.20
N ASN A 44 0.14 4.36 6.50
CA ASN A 44 0.84 5.20 5.54
C ASN A 44 2.22 4.60 5.19
N GLY A 45 2.97 5.29 4.34
CA GLY A 45 4.35 4.89 4.04
C GLY A 45 5.18 4.77 5.32
N ARG A 46 5.70 3.57 5.61
CA ARG A 46 6.53 3.34 6.79
C ARG A 46 7.92 3.98 6.63
N PRO A 47 8.57 4.37 7.73
CA PRO A 47 9.95 4.85 7.69
C PRO A 47 10.89 3.86 6.99
N LEU A 48 12.00 4.40 6.46
CA LEU A 48 13.05 3.59 5.86
C LEU A 48 13.55 2.53 6.86
N ASP A 49 13.65 1.28 6.40
CA ASP A 49 14.09 0.11 7.17
C ASP A 49 13.23 -0.24 8.41
N ALA A 50 11.99 0.25 8.52
CA ALA A 50 11.13 0.02 9.69
C ALA A 50 10.89 -1.46 10.05
N ASP A 51 10.97 -2.38 9.07
CA ASP A 51 10.79 -3.82 9.26
C ASP A 51 12.05 -4.64 9.01
N GLY A 52 13.19 -3.98 8.74
CA GLY A 52 14.40 -4.64 8.27
C GLY A 52 14.88 -5.74 9.21
N ASP A 53 14.89 -5.48 10.51
CA ASP A 53 15.37 -6.44 11.51
C ASP A 53 14.47 -7.67 11.66
N ASP A 54 13.15 -7.50 11.52
CA ASP A 54 12.21 -8.62 11.54
C ASP A 54 12.37 -9.49 10.30
N ILE A 55 12.46 -8.85 9.12
CA ILE A 55 12.65 -9.53 7.83
C ILE A 55 13.98 -10.30 7.80
N ARG A 56 15.09 -9.72 8.29
CA ARG A 56 16.39 -10.42 8.34
C ARG A 56 16.36 -11.65 9.25
N ARG A 57 15.59 -11.60 10.34
CA ARG A 57 15.50 -12.70 11.33
C ARG A 57 14.52 -13.80 10.93
N HIS A 58 13.44 -13.44 10.27
CA HIS A 58 12.29 -14.33 10.07
C HIS A 58 11.78 -14.39 8.62
N GLY A 59 12.09 -13.39 7.81
CA GLY A 59 11.62 -13.26 6.43
C GLY A 59 12.40 -14.10 5.42
N TRP A 60 13.56 -14.62 5.80
CA TRP A 60 14.36 -15.52 4.97
C TRP A 60 14.63 -16.84 5.69
N SER A 61 14.03 -17.93 5.22
CA SER A 61 14.52 -19.27 5.54
C SER A 61 15.65 -19.61 4.57
N PRO A 62 16.86 -19.98 5.05
CA PRO A 62 17.92 -20.48 4.18
C PRO A 62 17.52 -21.87 3.68
N GLY A 63 16.71 -21.91 2.62
CA GLY A 63 16.28 -23.12 1.93
C GLY A 63 16.88 -23.17 0.53
N ASN A 64 18.06 -23.80 0.44
CA ASN A 64 18.69 -24.32 -0.78
C ASN A 64 19.22 -23.29 -1.81
N HIS A 65 20.26 -22.55 -1.44
CA HIS A 65 21.13 -21.83 -2.39
C HIS A 65 22.59 -22.27 -2.25
N ASP A 66 22.86 -23.58 -2.31
CA ASP A 66 24.22 -24.09 -2.54
C ASP A 66 24.56 -23.98 -4.04
N THR A 67 24.54 -22.77 -4.59
CA THR A 67 25.25 -22.50 -5.85
C THR A 67 26.28 -21.42 -5.53
N PRO A 68 27.59 -21.67 -5.72
CA PRO A 68 28.59 -20.66 -5.47
C PRO A 68 28.36 -19.49 -6.43
N ASP A 69 28.32 -18.28 -5.88
CA ASP A 69 28.38 -17.06 -6.67
C ASP A 69 29.69 -17.08 -7.46
N HIS A 70 29.58 -17.28 -8.78
CA HIS A 70 30.68 -17.03 -9.68
C HIS A 70 30.86 -15.52 -9.79
N VAL A 71 32.06 -15.09 -9.37
CA VAL A 71 32.69 -13.77 -9.53
C VAL A 71 32.36 -13.11 -10.86
#